data_AF-A0A506U9D7-F1
#
_entry.id   AF-A0A506U9D7-F1
#
_cell.length_a   1.000
_cell.length_b   1.000
_cell.length_c   1.000
_cell.angle_alpha   90.00
_cell.angle_beta   90.00
_cell.angle_gamma   90.00
#
_symmetry.space_group_name_H-M   'P 1'
#
loop_
_entity.id
_entity.type
_entity.pdbx_description
1 polymer ?
#
loop_
_entity_poly.entity_id
_entity_poly.type
_entity_poly.pdbx_seq_one_letter_code
_entity_poly.pdbx_strand_id
1 'polypeptide(L)'
;MNFVAEAIMAGFMSLSMVLPAAAESQMTARRDLKTSTYADYMKTVYVRAGQPELTQIPLTTFDKDYTLTPMAAESWEVSDDGLTWTFHLQPDLIWSNGAQLTAGDCIFALKRAATQGYDFARYWDFAGGIDNWRAVKAAPAKVRSA
;
A
#
# COMPACT_ATOMS: atom_id res chain seq x y z
N MET A 1 64.79 49.14 -14.41
CA MET A 1 64.58 48.60 -13.05
C MET A 1 63.08 48.37 -12.90
N ASN A 2 62.68 47.10 -12.90
CA ASN A 2 61.28 46.64 -12.90
C ASN A 2 60.58 47.00 -11.59
N PHE A 3 59.30 47.40 -11.66
CA PHE A 3 58.27 46.96 -10.71
C PHE A 3 56.90 46.97 -11.41
N VAL A 4 56.29 45.78 -11.48
CA VAL A 4 54.91 45.51 -11.91
C VAL A 4 54.12 45.18 -10.64
N ALA A 5 52.92 45.74 -10.47
CA ALA A 5 51.89 45.28 -9.52
C ALA A 5 50.56 45.90 -9.98
N GLU A 6 49.74 45.16 -10.74
CA GLU A 6 48.69 44.21 -10.32
C GLU A 6 47.31 44.88 -10.18
N ALA A 7 46.40 44.43 -11.05
CA ALA A 7 45.01 44.82 -11.12
C ALA A 7 44.20 44.11 -10.02
N ILE A 8 43.41 44.85 -9.26
CA ILE A 8 42.45 44.30 -8.30
C ILE A 8 41.25 43.78 -9.09
N MET A 9 41.19 42.45 -9.25
CA MET A 9 40.04 41.75 -9.81
C MET A 9 39.13 41.35 -8.64
N ALA A 10 38.03 42.08 -8.45
CA ALA A 10 37.01 41.75 -7.45
C ALA A 10 36.22 40.53 -7.91
N GLY A 11 36.58 39.35 -7.40
CA GLY A 11 35.86 38.10 -7.64
C GLY A 11 34.51 38.09 -6.91
N PHE A 12 33.42 37.98 -7.67
CA PHE A 12 32.12 37.57 -7.14
C PHE A 12 32.21 36.08 -6.72
N MET A 13 32.20 35.79 -5.41
CA MET A 13 31.92 34.43 -4.94
C MET A 13 30.43 34.15 -5.14
N SER A 14 30.10 33.30 -6.12
CA SER A 14 28.80 32.65 -6.16
C SER A 14 28.74 31.59 -5.06
N LEU A 15 27.91 31.83 -4.03
CA LEU A 15 27.59 30.83 -3.03
C LEU A 15 26.67 29.77 -3.66
N SER A 16 27.24 28.67 -4.13
CA SER A 16 26.45 27.49 -4.50
C SER A 16 25.85 26.91 -3.22
N MET A 17 24.56 27.13 -2.98
CA MET A 17 23.82 26.38 -1.96
C MET A 17 23.79 24.92 -2.38
N VAL A 18 24.64 24.11 -1.75
CA VAL A 18 24.47 22.65 -1.76
C VAL A 18 23.28 22.37 -0.85
N LEU A 19 22.11 22.15 -1.43
CA LEU A 19 21.01 21.54 -0.71
C LEU A 19 21.49 20.19 -0.19
N PRO A 20 21.25 19.83 1.08
CA PRO A 20 21.61 18.50 1.55
C PRO A 20 20.82 17.51 0.70
N ALA A 21 21.53 16.63 0.01
CA ALA A 21 20.92 15.48 -0.63
C ALA A 21 20.11 14.78 0.46
N ALA A 22 18.79 14.65 0.26
CA ALA A 22 17.94 13.88 1.16
C ALA A 22 18.62 12.52 1.34
N ALA A 23 18.98 12.17 2.57
CA ALA A 23 19.63 10.91 2.88
C ALA A 23 18.66 9.79 2.53
N GLU A 24 18.75 9.27 1.31
CA GLU A 24 17.89 8.22 0.82
C GLU A 24 18.35 6.91 1.46
N SER A 25 17.60 6.45 2.46
CA SER A 25 17.87 5.17 3.10
C SER A 25 17.37 4.05 2.18
N GLN A 26 18.28 3.39 1.46
CA GLN A 26 17.95 2.25 0.61
C GLN A 26 17.87 0.97 1.45
N MET A 27 16.70 0.34 1.47
CA MET A 27 16.50 -0.99 2.03
C MET A 27 16.47 -2.03 0.90
N THR A 28 17.44 -2.95 0.87
CA THR A 28 17.57 -3.94 -0.21
C THR A 28 17.00 -5.30 0.17
N ALA A 29 15.88 -5.70 -0.44
CA ALA A 29 15.31 -7.03 -0.28
C ALA A 29 16.04 -8.07 -1.18
N ARG A 30 16.70 -9.07 -0.58
CA ARG A 30 17.32 -10.19 -1.31
C ARG A 30 16.31 -11.32 -1.55
N ARG A 31 15.46 -11.20 -2.57
CA ARG A 31 14.55 -12.29 -3.04
C ARG A 31 14.61 -12.38 -4.56
N ASP A 32 14.66 -13.60 -5.09
CA ASP A 32 14.64 -13.85 -6.54
C ASP A 32 13.23 -13.55 -7.11
N LEU A 33 13.02 -12.31 -7.54
CA LEU A 33 11.79 -11.89 -8.19
C LEU A 33 11.73 -12.32 -9.66
N LYS A 34 12.74 -13.01 -10.23
CA LYS A 34 12.70 -13.44 -11.63
C LYS A 34 11.60 -14.47 -11.90
N THR A 35 11.21 -15.25 -10.89
CA THR A 35 10.06 -16.16 -10.96
C THR A 35 8.72 -15.44 -10.82
N SER A 36 8.73 -14.19 -10.35
CA SER A 36 7.55 -13.38 -10.06
C SER A 36 7.57 -12.12 -10.92
N THR A 37 7.21 -12.27 -12.20
CA THR A 37 7.09 -11.15 -13.15
C THR A 37 5.96 -10.16 -12.82
N TYR A 38 5.29 -10.32 -11.67
CA TYR A 38 4.24 -9.45 -11.17
C TYR A 38 4.22 -9.42 -9.64
N ALA A 39 4.05 -8.23 -9.05
CA ALA A 39 3.89 -8.00 -7.61
C ALA A 39 2.41 -8.11 -7.21
N ASP A 40 1.84 -9.31 -7.31
CA ASP A 40 0.45 -9.58 -6.92
C ASP A 40 0.41 -10.65 -5.84
N TYR A 41 0.07 -10.25 -4.61
CA TYR A 41 -0.02 -11.16 -3.46
C TYR A 41 -1.02 -12.30 -3.70
N MET A 42 -2.17 -12.01 -4.32
CA MET A 42 -3.24 -13.01 -4.49
C MET A 42 -2.85 -14.15 -5.43
N LYS A 43 -1.86 -13.91 -6.31
CA LYS A 43 -1.30 -14.94 -7.21
C LYS A 43 -0.02 -15.59 -6.67
N THR A 44 0.65 -14.93 -5.72
CA THR A 44 1.97 -15.34 -5.22
C THR A 44 1.95 -15.72 -3.74
N VAL A 45 0.77 -16.00 -3.18
CA VAL A 45 0.53 -16.23 -1.74
C VAL A 45 1.56 -17.12 -1.05
N TYR A 46 2.07 -18.15 -1.72
CA TYR A 46 3.06 -19.10 -1.17
C TYR A 46 4.52 -18.63 -1.27
N VAL A 47 4.85 -17.82 -2.26
CA VAL A 47 6.22 -17.29 -2.45
C VAL A 47 6.38 -15.86 -1.90
N ARG A 48 5.26 -15.21 -1.55
CA ARG A 48 5.15 -13.83 -1.06
C ARG A 48 5.92 -12.84 -1.91
N ALA A 49 5.74 -12.92 -3.23
CA ALA A 49 6.38 -12.00 -4.14
C ALA A 49 5.87 -10.57 -3.91
N GLY A 50 6.76 -9.58 -4.01
CA GLY A 50 6.42 -8.18 -3.83
C GLY A 50 6.27 -7.71 -2.38
N GLN A 51 6.47 -8.59 -1.38
CA GLN A 51 6.45 -8.24 0.05
C GLN A 51 5.24 -7.37 0.41
N PRO A 52 4.02 -7.93 0.35
CA PRO A 52 2.80 -7.17 0.58
C PRO A 52 2.86 -6.40 1.90
N GLU A 53 3.45 -6.97 2.94
CA GLU A 53 3.56 -6.33 4.26
C GLU A 53 4.33 -4.98 4.23
N LEU A 54 5.12 -4.71 3.17
CA LEU A 54 5.83 -3.44 2.97
C LEU A 54 5.15 -2.51 1.96
N THR A 55 4.29 -3.04 1.10
CA THR A 55 3.76 -2.31 -0.08
C THR A 55 2.25 -2.06 -0.01
N GLN A 56 1.58 -2.61 1.00
CA GLN A 56 0.14 -2.45 1.24
C GLN A 56 -0.11 -2.34 2.74
N ILE A 57 -1.22 -1.68 3.08
CA ILE A 57 -1.68 -1.51 4.46
C ILE A 57 -2.95 -2.33 4.67
N PRO A 58 -3.05 -3.13 5.74
CA PRO A 58 -4.30 -3.78 6.10
C PRO A 58 -5.29 -2.77 6.70
N LEU A 59 -6.57 -3.16 6.82
CA LEU A 59 -7.57 -2.32 7.51
C LEU A 59 -7.25 -2.16 8.99
N THR A 60 -6.81 -3.24 9.63
CA THR A 60 -6.49 -3.31 11.07
C THR A 60 -5.22 -4.13 11.28
N THR A 61 -4.60 -4.00 12.44
CA THR A 61 -3.49 -4.85 12.90
C THR A 61 -3.69 -5.26 14.36
N PHE A 62 -2.73 -5.98 14.94
CA PHE A 62 -2.71 -6.31 16.36
C PHE A 62 -1.52 -5.66 17.04
N ASP A 63 -1.70 -5.23 18.29
CA ASP A 63 -0.59 -4.83 19.15
C ASP A 63 0.11 -6.05 19.79
N LYS A 64 1.08 -5.78 20.66
CA LYS A 64 1.83 -6.82 21.39
C LYS A 64 0.97 -7.68 22.33
N ASP A 65 -0.22 -7.22 22.67
CA ASP A 65 -1.16 -7.90 23.57
C ASP A 65 -2.29 -8.57 22.77
N TYR A 66 -2.17 -8.64 21.45
CA TYR A 66 -3.16 -9.18 20.51
C TYR A 66 -4.48 -8.42 20.49
N THR A 67 -4.46 -7.15 20.87
CA THR A 67 -5.62 -6.27 20.74
C THR A 67 -5.68 -5.72 19.33
N LEU A 68 -6.86 -5.76 18.72
CA LEU A 68 -7.08 -5.20 17.39
C LEU A 68 -6.90 -3.68 17.43
N THR A 69 -6.08 -3.15 16.52
CA THR A 69 -5.70 -1.73 16.46
C THR A 69 -5.87 -1.15 15.05
N PRO A 70 -6.12 0.17 14.94
CA PRO A 70 -6.27 0.87 13.67
C PRO A 70 -5.07 0.72 12.72
N MET A 71 -5.35 0.60 11.43
CA MET A 71 -4.40 0.77 10.32
C MET A 71 -5.09 1.61 9.25
N ALA A 72 -5.46 1.05 8.09
CA ALA A 72 -6.18 1.84 7.09
C ALA A 72 -7.58 2.28 7.56
N ALA A 73 -8.19 1.51 8.46
CA ALA A 73 -9.42 1.89 9.17
C ALA A 73 -9.07 2.55 10.51
N GLU A 74 -9.63 3.73 10.77
CA GLU A 74 -9.53 4.42 12.07
C GLU A 74 -10.42 3.80 13.14
N SER A 75 -11.55 3.23 12.73
CA SER A 75 -12.52 2.58 13.61
C SER A 75 -13.40 1.60 12.83
N TRP A 76 -14.13 0.75 13.56
CA TRP A 76 -15.06 -0.20 12.98
C TRP A 76 -16.22 -0.50 13.93
N GLU A 77 -17.34 -0.89 13.34
CA GLU A 77 -18.54 -1.34 14.03
C GLU A 77 -18.83 -2.79 13.63
N VAL A 78 -19.28 -3.59 14.61
CA VAL A 78 -19.70 -4.97 14.38
C VAL A 78 -21.18 -5.07 14.74
N SER A 79 -22.00 -5.62 13.85
CA SER A 79 -23.42 -5.85 14.10
C SER A 79 -23.65 -6.83 15.25
N ASP A 80 -24.85 -6.79 15.84
CA ASP A 80 -25.23 -7.66 16.97
C ASP A 80 -25.08 -9.15 16.68
N ASP A 81 -25.27 -9.57 15.41
CA ASP A 81 -25.10 -10.95 14.96
C ASP A 81 -23.63 -11.33 14.65
N GLY A 82 -22.71 -10.36 14.69
CA GLY A 82 -21.29 -10.55 14.41
C GLY A 82 -20.95 -10.75 12.92
N LEU A 83 -21.93 -10.65 12.02
CA LEU A 83 -21.76 -10.99 10.60
C LEU A 83 -21.46 -9.77 9.71
N THR A 84 -21.78 -8.56 10.17
CA THR A 84 -21.55 -7.32 9.44
C THR A 84 -20.49 -6.48 10.15
N TRP A 85 -19.44 -6.14 9.41
CA TRP A 85 -18.40 -5.22 9.85
C TRP A 85 -18.43 -3.97 8.98
N THR A 86 -18.52 -2.80 9.62
CA THR A 86 -18.42 -1.50 8.95
C THR A 86 -17.10 -0.86 9.34
N PHE A 87 -16.24 -0.58 8.36
CA PHE A 87 -14.95 0.06 8.60
C PHE A 87 -15.00 1.53 8.18
N HIS A 88 -14.51 2.41 9.06
CA HIS A 88 -14.34 3.83 8.79
C HIS A 88 -12.87 4.08 8.46
N LEU A 89 -12.58 4.57 7.25
CA LEU A 89 -11.20 4.75 6.76
C LEU A 89 -10.59 6.05 7.28
N GLN A 90 -9.28 6.04 7.49
CA GLN A 90 -8.55 7.27 7.77
C GLN A 90 -8.64 8.25 6.58
N PRO A 91 -9.03 9.52 6.81
CA PRO A 91 -9.34 10.47 5.74
C PRO A 91 -8.10 11.03 5.02
N ASP A 92 -6.89 10.80 5.53
CA ASP A 92 -5.63 11.36 5.06
C ASP A 92 -4.70 10.32 4.41
N LEU A 93 -5.20 9.11 4.17
CA LEU A 93 -4.43 8.07 3.48
C LEU A 93 -4.26 8.37 1.99
N ILE A 94 -3.01 8.42 1.56
CA ILE A 94 -2.63 8.74 0.18
C ILE A 94 -1.79 7.59 -0.38
N TRP A 95 -2.15 7.14 -1.59
CA TRP A 95 -1.34 6.20 -2.36
C TRP A 95 0.00 6.81 -2.75
N SER A 96 1.01 5.99 -2.99
CA SER A 96 2.35 6.47 -3.39
C SER A 96 2.39 7.31 -4.67
N ASN A 97 1.34 7.27 -5.49
CA ASN A 97 1.16 8.10 -6.69
C ASN A 97 0.46 9.45 -6.40
N GLY A 98 0.14 9.76 -5.14
CA GLY A 98 -0.54 10.99 -4.72
C GLY A 98 -2.06 10.94 -4.73
N ALA A 99 -2.69 9.84 -5.17
CA ALA A 99 -4.14 9.70 -5.14
C ALA A 99 -4.65 9.43 -3.71
N GLN A 100 -5.77 10.04 -3.33
CA GLN A 100 -6.46 9.73 -2.08
C GLN A 100 -6.94 8.27 -2.08
N LEU A 101 -6.71 7.55 -0.99
CA LEU A 101 -7.29 6.22 -0.77
C LEU A 101 -8.76 6.35 -0.40
N THR A 102 -9.61 5.53 -1.02
CA THR A 102 -11.06 5.54 -0.81
C THR A 102 -11.60 4.16 -0.48
N ALA A 103 -12.82 4.09 0.05
CA ALA A 103 -13.53 2.82 0.24
C ALA A 103 -13.72 2.05 -1.08
N GLY A 104 -13.75 2.75 -2.22
CA GLY A 104 -13.79 2.16 -3.54
C GLY A 104 -12.57 1.28 -3.84
N ASP A 105 -11.39 1.66 -3.36
CA ASP A 105 -10.15 0.90 -3.54
C ASP A 105 -10.19 -0.41 -2.73
N CYS A 106 -10.68 -0.36 -1.49
CA CYS A 106 -10.88 -1.54 -0.65
C CYS A 106 -11.88 -2.51 -1.30
N ILE A 107 -13.02 -1.99 -1.79
CA ILE A 107 -14.04 -2.78 -2.51
C ILE A 107 -13.44 -3.40 -3.78
N PHE A 108 -12.65 -2.64 -4.53
CA PHE A 108 -11.95 -3.13 -5.72
C PHE A 108 -11.01 -4.28 -5.38
N ALA A 109 -10.17 -4.13 -4.34
CA ALA A 109 -9.23 -5.16 -3.90
C ALA A 109 -9.95 -6.47 -3.50
N LEU A 110 -11.03 -6.38 -2.72
CA LEU A 110 -11.84 -7.54 -2.32
C LEU A 110 -12.49 -8.23 -3.53
N LYS A 111 -13.05 -7.47 -4.47
CA LYS A 111 -13.62 -8.03 -5.71
C LYS A 111 -12.57 -8.72 -6.57
N ARG A 112 -11.38 -8.13 -6.68
CA ARG A 112 -10.26 -8.73 -7.40
C ARG A 112 -9.81 -10.02 -6.72
N ALA A 113 -9.74 -10.06 -5.39
CA ALA A 113 -9.43 -11.27 -4.65
C ALA A 113 -10.46 -12.38 -4.91
N ALA A 114 -11.75 -12.04 -4.97
CA ALA A 114 -12.82 -12.97 -5.29
C ALA A 114 -12.72 -13.51 -6.72
N THR A 115 -12.52 -12.64 -7.70
CA THR A 115 -12.62 -12.99 -9.13
C THR A 115 -11.33 -13.54 -9.73
N GLN A 116 -10.17 -13.05 -9.27
CA GLN A 116 -8.85 -13.34 -9.86
C GLN A 116 -7.85 -13.93 -8.87
N GLY A 117 -8.22 -14.09 -7.59
CA GLY A 117 -7.30 -14.48 -6.52
C GLY A 117 -6.90 -15.95 -6.44
N TYR A 118 -6.86 -16.69 -7.55
CA TYR A 118 -6.34 -18.07 -7.62
C TYR A 118 -6.74 -18.97 -6.43
N ASP A 119 -5.78 -19.43 -5.63
CA ASP A 119 -6.02 -20.26 -4.44
C ASP A 119 -6.77 -19.53 -3.33
N PHE A 120 -6.58 -18.21 -3.19
CA PHE A 120 -7.37 -17.38 -2.28
C PHE A 120 -8.84 -17.38 -2.69
N ALA A 121 -9.13 -17.14 -3.97
CA ALA A 121 -10.48 -17.19 -4.53
C ALA A 121 -11.19 -18.52 -4.26
N ARG A 122 -10.44 -19.63 -4.40
CA ARG A 122 -10.91 -20.98 -4.11
C ARG A 122 -11.19 -21.17 -2.63
N TYR A 123 -10.25 -20.81 -1.75
CA TYR A 123 -10.39 -20.99 -0.30
C TYR A 123 -11.66 -20.34 0.25
N TRP A 124 -11.87 -19.06 -0.08
CA TRP A 124 -13.01 -18.32 0.43
C TRP A 124 -14.35 -18.75 -0.18
N ASP A 125 -14.33 -19.54 -1.26
CA ASP A 125 -15.54 -20.11 -1.86
C ASP A 125 -16.12 -21.30 -1.10
N PHE A 126 -15.27 -22.08 -0.43
CA PHE A 126 -15.70 -23.30 0.26
C PHE A 126 -15.58 -23.18 1.79
N ALA A 127 -14.63 -22.40 2.31
CA ALA A 127 -14.36 -22.28 3.75
C ALA A 127 -14.47 -20.85 4.29
N GLY A 128 -14.62 -19.86 3.41
CA GLY A 128 -14.50 -18.44 3.78
C GLY A 128 -15.69 -17.83 4.50
N GLY A 129 -16.89 -18.40 4.34
CA GLY A 129 -18.09 -17.90 5.02
C GLY A 129 -18.53 -16.47 4.66
N ILE A 130 -18.05 -15.90 3.55
CA ILE A 130 -18.48 -14.56 3.09
C ILE A 130 -19.73 -14.72 2.21
N ASP A 131 -20.89 -14.27 2.70
CA ASP A 131 -22.21 -14.46 2.08
C ASP A 131 -22.27 -14.10 0.60
N ASN A 132 -21.68 -12.97 0.21
CA ASN A 132 -21.73 -12.47 -1.16
C ASN A 132 -20.53 -12.86 -2.03
N TRP A 133 -19.61 -13.71 -1.54
CA TRP A 133 -18.39 -14.09 -2.29
C TRP A 133 -18.71 -14.74 -3.64
N ARG A 134 -19.65 -15.70 -3.64
CA ARG A 134 -20.09 -16.39 -4.85
C ARG A 134 -20.79 -15.47 -5.83
N ALA A 135 -21.62 -14.55 -5.32
CA ALA A 135 -22.32 -13.58 -6.15
C ALA A 135 -21.34 -12.61 -6.84
N VAL A 136 -20.34 -12.10 -6.12
CA VAL A 136 -19.28 -11.25 -6.68
C VAL A 136 -18.45 -11.98 -7.74
N LYS A 137 -18.20 -13.28 -7.57
CA LYS A 137 -17.55 -14.10 -8.61
C LYS A 137 -18.43 -14.34 -9.82
N ALA A 138 -19.72 -14.59 -9.62
CA ALA A 138 -20.68 -14.90 -10.68
C ALA A 138 -21.08 -13.67 -11.52
N ALA A 139 -20.97 -12.46 -10.95
CA ALA A 139 -21.32 -11.21 -11.61
C ALA A 139 -20.24 -10.15 -11.36
N PRO A 140 -19.25 -9.98 -12.27
CA PRO A 140 -18.32 -8.86 -12.18
C PRO A 140 -19.10 -7.54 -12.36
N ALA A 141 -19.30 -6.82 -11.24
CA ALA A 141 -20.04 -5.55 -11.07
C ALA A 141 -21.58 -5.68 -11.03
N LYS A 142 -22.32 -5.08 -10.08
CA LYS A 142 -22.21 -3.74 -9.45
C LYS A 142 -22.47 -3.86 -7.94
N VAL A 143 -21.55 -3.36 -7.12
CA VAL A 143 -21.84 -3.09 -5.70
C VAL A 143 -22.28 -1.64 -5.65
N ARG A 144 -23.50 -1.40 -5.19
CA ARG A 144 -24.01 -0.04 -4.97
C ARG A 144 -23.21 0.59 -3.84
N SER A 145 -22.54 1.70 -4.11
CA SER A 145 -22.18 2.66 -3.07
C SER A 145 -23.49 3.33 -2.62
N ALA A 146 -23.81 3.21 -1.34
CA ALA A 146 -24.78 4.10 -0.70
C ALA A 146 -24.17 5.49 -0.54
#